data_AF-A0A3G9IFB9-F1
#
_entry.id   AF-A0A3G9IFB9-F1
#
_cell.length_a   1.000
_cell.length_b   1.000
_cell.length_c   1.000
_cell.angle_alpha   90.00
_cell.angle_beta   90.00
_cell.angle_gamma   90.00
#
_symmetry.space_group_name_H-M   'P 1'
#
loop_
_entity.id
_entity.type
_entity.pdbx_description
1 polymer ?
#
loop_
_entity_poly.entity_id
_entity_poly.type
_entity_poly.pdbx_seq_one_letter_code
_entity_poly.pdbx_strand_id
1 'polypeptide(L)'
;MISELKQQMKRHLADPFPQSIVKGEAYGEVDAVMIDADIYGWATRAGGLSGLDRTRLAEARDQLARSLGALPADAQPYYERLLKIANLALAV
;
A
#
# COMPACT_ATOMS: atom_id res chain seq x y z
N MET A 1 -13.50 -11.22 -2.58
CA MET A 1 -12.18 -10.56 -2.72
C MET A 1 -12.28 -9.23 -3.46
N ILE A 2 -12.73 -9.19 -4.72
CA ILE A 2 -12.83 -7.92 -5.49
C ILE A 2 -13.72 -6.86 -4.81
N SER A 3 -14.87 -7.24 -4.24
CA SER A 3 -15.75 -6.30 -3.53
C SER A 3 -15.06 -5.67 -2.30
N GLU A 4 -14.36 -6.49 -1.52
CA GLU A 4 -13.60 -6.04 -0.35
C GLU A 4 -12.42 -5.15 -0.75
N LEU A 5 -11.69 -5.50 -1.81
CA LEU A 5 -10.63 -4.66 -2.38
C LEU A 5 -11.16 -3.27 -2.73
N LYS A 6 -12.26 -3.20 -3.49
CA LYS A 6 -12.90 -1.94 -3.86
C LYS A 6 -13.32 -1.12 -2.64
N GLN A 7 -13.83 -1.76 -1.59
CA GLN A 7 -14.19 -1.08 -0.35
C GLN A 7 -12.96 -0.48 0.34
N GLN A 8 -11.87 -1.24 0.49
CA GLN A 8 -10.66 -0.74 1.13
C GLN A 8 -10.01 0.38 0.31
N MET A 9 -9.93 0.23 -1.01
CA MET A 9 -9.41 1.29 -1.89
C MET A 9 -10.23 2.58 -1.82
N LYS A 10 -11.56 2.47 -1.71
CA LYS A 10 -12.43 3.63 -1.54
C LYS A 10 -12.18 4.34 -0.20
N ARG A 11 -11.99 3.59 0.88
CA ARG A 11 -11.66 4.15 2.20
C ARG A 11 -10.28 4.83 2.18
N HIS A 12 -9.29 4.16 1.60
CA HIS A 12 -7.93 4.69 1.46
C HIS A 12 -7.88 6.01 0.71
N LEU A 13 -8.64 6.13 -0.38
CA LEU A 13 -8.72 7.36 -1.16
C LEU A 13 -9.47 8.49 -0.44
N ALA A 14 -10.40 8.14 0.47
CA ALA A 14 -11.16 9.11 1.23
C ALA A 14 -10.40 9.60 2.48
N ASP A 15 -9.53 8.77 3.05
CA ASP A 15 -8.68 9.13 4.18
C ASP A 15 -7.59 10.12 3.71
N PRO A 16 -7.39 11.25 4.41
CA PRO A 16 -6.31 12.17 4.06
C PRO A 16 -4.96 11.50 4.24
N PHE A 17 -4.01 11.83 3.36
CA PHE A 17 -2.63 11.37 3.52
C PHE A 17 -2.05 11.87 4.86
N PRO A 18 -1.37 11.01 5.66
CA PRO A 18 -0.90 11.39 6.99
C PRO A 18 0.06 12.59 6.96
N GLN A 19 -0.19 13.60 7.79
CA GLN A 19 0.59 14.84 7.82
C GLN A 19 1.99 14.66 8.44
N SER A 20 2.19 13.62 9.24
CA SER A 20 3.45 13.26 9.86
C SER A 20 4.48 12.67 8.89
N ILE A 21 4.05 12.31 7.67
CA ILE A 21 4.93 11.78 6.64
C ILE A 21 5.64 12.92 5.92
N VAL A 22 6.97 12.85 5.95
CA VAL A 22 7.84 13.75 5.20
C VAL A 22 8.08 13.16 3.82
N LYS A 23 7.77 13.94 2.77
CA LYS A 23 7.97 13.50 1.39
C LYS A 23 9.46 13.36 1.08
N GLY A 24 9.84 12.26 0.44
CA GLY A 24 11.23 11.97 0.10
C GLY A 24 12.05 11.39 1.26
N GLU A 25 11.46 11.21 2.43
CA GLU A 25 12.09 10.51 3.54
C GLU A 25 11.78 9.01 3.46
N ALA A 26 12.80 8.19 3.70
CA ALA A 26 12.64 6.75 3.80
C ALA A 26 12.32 6.36 5.24
N TYR A 27 11.28 5.56 5.40
CA TYR A 27 10.92 4.93 6.67
C TYR A 27 11.24 3.45 6.55
N GLY A 28 12.35 3.01 7.13
CA GLY A 28 12.87 1.65 6.92
C GLY A 28 13.35 1.46 5.48
N GLU A 29 12.68 0.59 4.73
CA GLU A 29 13.04 0.23 3.36
C GLU A 29 12.26 1.03 2.30
N VAL A 30 11.28 1.84 2.71
CA VAL A 30 10.32 2.45 1.77
C VAL A 30 10.30 3.97 1.85
N ASP A 31 10.21 4.63 0.70
CA ASP A 31 9.65 5.98 0.63
C ASP A 31 8.13 5.85 0.75
N ALA A 32 7.57 6.51 1.76
CA ALA A 32 6.18 6.37 2.13
C ALA A 32 5.20 6.85 1.03
N VAL A 33 5.58 7.88 0.26
CA VAL A 33 4.76 8.40 -0.84
C VAL A 33 4.84 7.47 -2.05
N MET A 34 6.05 7.02 -2.38
CA MET A 34 6.26 6.14 -3.53
C MET A 34 5.60 4.78 -3.33
N ILE A 35 5.74 4.18 -2.15
CA ILE A 35 5.14 2.88 -1.85
C ILE A 35 3.61 2.92 -1.85
N ASP A 36 3.01 4.05 -1.43
CA ASP A 36 1.58 4.29 -1.53
C ASP A 36 1.10 4.31 -2.98
N ALA A 37 1.74 5.15 -3.80
CA ALA A 37 1.42 5.29 -5.20
C ALA A 37 1.57 3.96 -5.97
N ASP A 38 2.64 3.22 -5.69
CA ASP A 38 2.94 1.95 -6.32
C ASP A 38 1.89 0.88 -5.97
N ILE A 39 1.66 0.64 -4.68
CA ILE A 39 0.69 -0.38 -4.22
C ILE A 39 -0.72 -0.02 -4.68
N TYR A 40 -1.15 1.24 -4.54
CA TYR A 40 -2.47 1.66 -4.97
C TYR A 40 -2.63 1.54 -6.49
N GLY A 41 -1.59 1.93 -7.25
CA GLY A 41 -1.54 1.82 -8.70
C GLY A 41 -1.71 0.38 -9.19
N TRP A 42 -1.03 -0.60 -8.59
CA TRP A 42 -1.27 -2.02 -8.90
C TRP A 42 -2.68 -2.48 -8.48
N ALA A 43 -3.16 -2.05 -7.31
CA ALA A 43 -4.49 -2.42 -6.84
C ALA A 43 -5.62 -1.99 -7.79
N THR A 44 -5.49 -0.84 -8.48
CA THR A 44 -6.46 -0.41 -9.51
C THR A 44 -6.57 -1.37 -10.70
N ARG A 45 -5.52 -2.16 -10.95
CA ARG A 45 -5.41 -3.12 -12.04
C ARG A 45 -5.60 -4.57 -11.56
N ALA A 46 -6.06 -4.78 -10.33
CA ALA A 46 -6.27 -6.11 -9.77
C ALA A 46 -7.18 -6.97 -10.66
N GLY A 47 -6.76 -8.22 -10.91
CA GLY A 47 -7.37 -9.14 -11.89
C GLY A 47 -6.77 -9.07 -13.30
N GLY A 48 -5.99 -8.03 -13.61
CA GLY A 48 -5.23 -7.87 -14.86
C GLY A 48 -3.71 -7.78 -14.68
N LEU A 49 -3.20 -8.08 -13.48
CA LEU A 49 -1.77 -8.01 -13.18
C LEU A 49 -1.00 -9.10 -13.94
N SER A 50 0.07 -8.68 -14.63
CA SER A 50 1.05 -9.61 -15.18
C SER A 50 1.79 -10.36 -14.06
N GLY A 51 2.52 -11.44 -14.40
CA GLY A 51 3.38 -12.12 -13.42
C GLY A 51 4.40 -11.17 -12.79
N LEU A 52 5.01 -10.29 -13.59
CA LEU A 52 5.94 -9.28 -13.11
C LEU A 52 5.27 -8.25 -12.18
N ASP A 53 4.06 -7.78 -12.52
CA ASP A 53 3.32 -6.87 -11.65
C ASP A 53 3.00 -7.53 -10.30
N ARG A 54 2.62 -8.82 -10.29
CA ARG A 54 2.36 -9.55 -9.05
C ARG A 54 3.63 -9.68 -8.19
N THR A 55 4.77 -9.99 -8.80
CA THR A 55 6.05 -10.03 -8.09
C THR A 55 6.39 -8.68 -7.47
N ARG A 56 6.30 -7.59 -8.24
CA ARG A 56 6.60 -6.23 -7.74
C ARG A 56 5.63 -5.79 -6.64
N LEU A 57 4.34 -6.08 -6.77
CA LEU A 57 3.36 -5.80 -5.72
C LEU A 57 3.64 -6.60 -4.45
N ALA A 58 4.04 -7.88 -4.56
CA ALA A 58 4.42 -8.69 -3.41
C ALA A 58 5.69 -8.14 -2.72
N GLU A 59 6.70 -7.75 -3.49
CA GLU A 59 7.91 -7.11 -2.97
C GLU A 59 7.60 -5.80 -2.24
N ALA A 60 6.80 -4.92 -2.86
CA ALA A 60 6.37 -3.66 -2.25
C ALA A 60 5.58 -3.87 -0.95
N ARG A 61 4.65 -4.82 -0.95
CA ARG A 61 3.92 -5.24 0.28
C ARG A 61 4.89 -5.68 1.37
N ASP A 62 5.87 -6.52 1.03
CA ASP A 62 6.79 -7.09 2.01
C ASP A 62 7.75 -6.03 2.59
N GLN A 63 8.24 -5.12 1.76
CA GLN A 63 9.03 -3.97 2.19
C GLN A 63 8.22 -3.06 3.13
N LEU A 64 6.97 -2.76 2.77
CA LEU A 64 6.09 -1.96 3.62
C LEU A 64 5.81 -2.65 4.97
N ALA A 65 5.56 -3.96 4.96
CA ALA A 65 5.29 -4.72 6.18
C ALA A 65 6.48 -4.69 7.15
N ARG A 66 7.72 -4.83 6.64
CA ARG A 66 8.93 -4.71 7.46
C ARG A 66 9.18 -3.28 7.95
N SER A 67 8.73 -2.29 7.18
CA SER A 67 8.92 -0.87 7.46
C SER A 67 7.83 -0.26 8.34
N LEU A 68 6.74 -0.97 8.61
CA LEU A 68 5.57 -0.42 9.29
C LEU A 68 5.91 0.22 10.65
N GLY A 69 6.79 -0.42 11.42
CA GLY A 69 7.22 0.08 12.73
C GLY A 69 8.12 1.31 12.68
N ALA A 70 8.70 1.65 11.51
CA ALA A 70 9.51 2.85 11.32
C ALA A 70 8.67 4.08 10.97
N LEU A 71 7.41 3.90 10.54
CA LEU A 71 6.50 5.00 10.25
C LEU A 71 6.03 5.67 11.55
N PRO A 72 5.72 6.99 11.51
CA PRO A 72 5.06 7.67 12.61
C PRO A 72 3.81 6.93 13.07
N ALA A 73 3.62 6.84 14.39
CA ALA A 73 2.55 6.02 14.97
C ALA A 73 1.15 6.41 14.49
N ASP A 74 0.91 7.70 14.22
CA ASP A 74 -0.35 8.21 13.69
C ASP A 74 -0.56 7.86 12.20
N ALA A 75 0.52 7.61 11.46
CA ALA A 75 0.47 7.20 10.05
C ALA A 75 0.29 5.69 9.88
N GLN A 76 0.69 4.86 10.85
CA GLN A 76 0.65 3.40 10.74
C GLN A 76 -0.72 2.84 10.30
N PRO A 77 -1.88 3.30 10.83
CA PRO A 77 -3.19 2.79 10.40
C PRO A 77 -3.49 3.01 8.91
N TYR A 78 -2.95 4.08 8.32
CA TYR A 78 -3.07 4.36 6.88
C TYR A 78 -2.31 3.31 6.07
N TYR A 79 -1.08 3.00 6.46
CA TYR A 79 -0.23 2.03 5.77
C TYR A 79 -0.62 0.57 6.06
N GLU A 80 -1.22 0.27 7.21
CA GLU A 80 -1.88 -1.03 7.47
C GLU A 80 -3.04 -1.28 6.50
N ARG A 81 -3.83 -0.23 6.19
CA ARG A 81 -4.88 -0.32 5.18
C ARG A 81 -4.28 -0.58 3.80
N LEU A 82 -3.18 0.08 3.46
CA LEU A 82 -2.44 -0.16 2.21
C LEU A 82 -1.91 -1.60 2.11
N LEU A 83 -1.38 -2.18 3.19
CA LEU A 83 -1.01 -3.59 3.26
C LEU A 83 -2.21 -4.52 3.02
N LYS A 84 -3.37 -4.20 3.61
CA LYS A 84 -4.61 -4.95 3.37
C LYS A 84 -5.03 -4.87 1.89
N ILE A 85 -4.91 -3.71 1.26
CA ILE A 85 -5.17 -3.52 -0.18
C ILE A 85 -4.24 -4.40 -1.03
N ALA A 86 -2.93 -4.37 -0.74
CA ALA A 86 -1.96 -5.19 -1.46
C ALA A 86 -2.27 -6.70 -1.37
N ASN A 87 -2.58 -7.18 -0.15
CA ASN A 87 -2.96 -8.57 0.07
C ASN A 87 -4.21 -8.98 -0.70
N LEU A 88 -5.23 -8.12 -0.72
CA LEU A 88 -6.46 -8.37 -1.46
C LEU A 88 -6.21 -8.38 -2.97
N ALA A 89 -5.40 -7.45 -3.49
CA ALA A 89 -5.07 -7.36 -4.90
C ALA A 89 -4.25 -8.57 -5.40
N LEU A 90 -3.32 -9.09 -4.59
CA LEU A 90 -2.57 -10.31 -4.89
C LEU A 90 -3.45 -11.57 -4.90
N ALA A 91 -4.54 -11.55 -4.14
CA ALA A 91 -5.46 -12.68 -4.05
C ALA A 91 -6.52 -12.72 -5.16
N VAL A 92 -6.71 -11.63 -5.93
CA VAL A 92 -7.58 -11.61 -7.13
C VAL A 92 -6.97 -12.43 -8.25
#